data_AF-A0A6A7AQV6-F1
#
_entry.id   AF-A0A6A7AQV6-F1
#
_cell.length_a   1.000
_cell.length_b   1.000
_cell.length_c   1.000
_cell.angle_alpha   90.00
_cell.angle_beta   90.00
_cell.angle_gamma   90.00
#
_symmetry.space_group_name_H-M   'P 1'
#
loop_
_entity.id
_entity.type
_entity.pdbx_description
1 polymer ?
#
loop_
_entity_poly.entity_id
_entity_poly.type
_entity_poly.pdbx_seq_one_letter_code
_entity_poly.pdbx_strand_id
1 'polypeptide(L)'
;YITLSHCWGNLSDTQKKSFCTSQENLSSRCSGFHVSELPKTFQDAVKVTRALGLSYLWIDSLCIVQSGDNGADWKRESVQMKDIYSQAYMTIAATAAADSLSGFLDRHYQPEYIFVRDKAPLNQRGWVTQEMVLSRRTVYFSPNQMYWTC
;
A
#
# COMPACT_ATOMS: atom_id res chain seq x y z
N TYR A 1 -0.13 1.09 -14.19
CA TYR A 1 0.38 1.43 -12.85
C TYR A 1 0.26 0.20 -11.94
N ILE A 2 0.95 0.21 -10.81
CA ILE A 2 0.83 -0.78 -9.73
C ILE A 2 0.06 -0.17 -8.56
N THR A 3 -0.65 -0.98 -7.81
CA THR A 3 -1.33 -0.61 -6.55
C THR A 3 -0.63 -1.25 -5.35
N LEU A 4 -0.61 -0.56 -4.21
CA LEU A 4 -0.12 -1.11 -2.94
C LEU A 4 -1.26 -1.39 -1.97
N SER A 5 -1.41 -2.66 -1.59
CA SER A 5 -2.24 -3.11 -0.48
C SER A 5 -1.37 -3.27 0.77
N HIS A 6 -1.64 -2.47 1.83
CA HIS A 6 -0.81 -2.43 3.04
C HIS A 6 -1.60 -2.08 4.31
N CYS A 7 -1.08 -2.49 5.46
CA CYS A 7 -1.59 -2.05 6.76
C CYS A 7 -1.00 -0.69 7.12
N TRP A 8 -1.86 0.25 7.52
CA TRP A 8 -1.41 1.57 7.98
C TRP A 8 -0.79 1.50 9.39
N GLY A 9 -1.33 0.63 10.24
CA GLY A 9 -0.95 0.53 11.66
C GLY A 9 -1.51 1.68 12.52
N ASN A 10 -1.04 1.77 13.76
CA ASN A 10 -1.41 2.84 14.69
C ASN A 10 -0.49 4.05 14.52
N LEU A 11 -0.84 4.92 13.59
CA LEU A 11 -0.06 6.13 13.30
C LEU A 11 -0.40 7.27 14.28
N SER A 12 0.64 7.91 14.84
CA SER A 12 0.50 9.19 15.53
C SER A 12 0.07 10.31 14.58
N ASP A 13 -0.47 11.41 15.09
CA ASP A 13 -0.93 12.52 14.24
C ASP A 13 0.20 13.13 13.39
N THR A 14 1.41 13.20 13.93
CA THR A 14 2.60 13.63 13.19
C THR A 14 2.92 12.67 12.04
N GLN A 15 2.80 11.36 12.27
CA GLN A 15 3.00 10.35 11.24
C GLN A 15 1.91 10.40 10.18
N LYS A 16 0.63 10.59 10.54
CA LYS A 16 -0.46 10.78 9.58
C LYS A 16 -0.21 11.98 8.67
N LYS A 17 0.23 13.12 9.22
CA LYS A 17 0.59 14.31 8.42
C LYS A 17 1.74 14.05 7.45
N SER A 18 2.68 13.20 7.83
CA SER A 18 3.85 12.85 7.01
C SER A 18 3.55 11.73 6.00
N PHE A 19 2.62 10.83 6.28
CA PHE A 19 2.40 9.61 5.47
C PHE A 19 1.16 9.71 4.58
N CYS A 20 0.27 10.64 4.89
CA CYS A 20 -0.97 10.84 4.17
C CYS A 20 -1.02 12.20 3.47
N THR A 21 -1.82 12.26 2.41
CA THR A 21 -2.18 13.51 1.76
C THR A 21 -3.35 14.16 2.47
N SER A 22 -3.24 15.45 2.75
CA SER A 22 -4.29 16.32 3.28
C SER A 22 -4.45 17.53 2.37
N GLN A 23 -5.56 18.25 2.50
CA GLN A 23 -5.80 19.48 1.74
C GLN A 23 -4.67 20.51 1.95
N GLU A 24 -4.06 20.53 3.14
CA GLU A 24 -2.95 21.43 3.49
C GLU A 24 -1.64 21.08 2.77
N ASN A 25 -1.36 19.79 2.55
CA ASN A 25 -0.09 19.33 1.97
C ASN A 25 -0.21 18.88 0.49
N LEU A 26 -1.40 18.95 -0.10
CA LEU A 26 -1.65 18.50 -1.48
C LEU A 26 -0.72 19.20 -2.49
N SER A 27 -0.58 20.52 -2.39
CA SER A 27 0.27 21.29 -3.31
C SER A 27 1.74 20.86 -3.22
N SER A 28 2.28 20.64 -2.02
CA SER A 28 3.66 20.19 -1.84
C SER A 28 3.86 18.74 -2.30
N ARG A 29 2.84 17.88 -2.13
CA ARG A 29 2.84 16.52 -2.69
C ARG A 29 2.92 16.53 -4.21
N CYS A 30 2.18 17.43 -4.87
CA CYS A 30 2.18 17.56 -6.32
C CYS A 30 3.50 18.14 -6.88
N SER A 31 4.23 18.95 -6.09
CA SER A 31 5.57 19.43 -6.50
C SER A 31 6.68 18.36 -6.44
N GLY A 32 6.37 17.19 -5.88
CA GLY A 32 7.33 16.10 -5.66
C GLY A 32 7.93 16.09 -4.26
N PHE A 33 8.49 14.95 -3.88
CA PHE A 33 9.11 14.69 -2.58
C PHE A 33 10.14 13.56 -2.71
N HIS A 34 11.11 13.49 -1.80
CA HIS A 34 12.09 12.42 -1.83
C HIS A 34 11.49 11.11 -1.31
N VAL A 35 11.84 9.99 -1.96
CA VAL A 35 11.39 8.65 -1.54
C VAL A 35 11.84 8.34 -0.10
N SER A 36 12.99 8.87 0.34
CA SER A 36 13.49 8.70 1.71
C SER A 36 12.61 9.32 2.79
N GLU A 37 11.73 10.27 2.42
CA GLU A 37 10.77 10.89 3.35
C GLU A 37 9.54 10.00 3.59
N LEU A 38 9.35 8.95 2.78
CA LEU A 38 8.23 8.04 2.92
C LEU A 38 8.48 6.95 3.98
N PRO A 39 7.42 6.36 4.55
CA PRO A 39 7.53 5.16 5.35
C PRO A 39 8.24 4.02 4.62
N LYS A 40 8.93 3.14 5.36
CA LYS A 40 9.69 2.03 4.79
C LYS A 40 8.85 1.15 3.87
N THR A 41 7.60 0.83 4.23
CA THR A 41 6.68 0.04 3.40
C THR A 41 6.45 0.69 2.03
N PHE A 42 6.41 2.03 1.98
CA PHE A 42 6.20 2.75 0.72
C PHE A 42 7.50 2.81 -0.09
N GLN A 43 8.64 3.01 0.58
CA GLN A 43 9.95 2.93 -0.06
C GLN A 43 10.17 1.56 -0.73
N ASP A 44 9.80 0.49 -0.04
CA ASP A 44 9.88 -0.87 -0.55
C ASP A 44 8.94 -1.08 -1.75
N ALA A 45 7.71 -0.55 -1.69
CA ALA A 45 6.79 -0.58 -2.83
C ALA A 45 7.31 0.19 -4.05
N VAL A 46 7.97 1.35 -3.84
CA VAL A 46 8.64 2.10 -4.92
C VAL A 46 9.78 1.29 -5.54
N LYS A 47 10.60 0.62 -4.72
CA LYS A 47 11.68 -0.25 -5.22
C LYS A 47 11.14 -1.39 -6.08
N VAL A 48 10.12 -2.09 -5.61
CA VAL A 48 9.48 -3.19 -6.38
C VAL A 48 8.88 -2.66 -7.69
N THR A 49 8.19 -1.52 -7.65
CA THR A 49 7.58 -0.91 -8.83
C THR A 49 8.64 -0.59 -9.90
N ARG A 50 9.77 0.01 -9.49
CA ARG A 50 10.89 0.31 -10.39
C ARG A 50 11.58 -0.94 -10.92
N ALA A 51 11.78 -1.95 -10.07
CA ALA A 51 12.39 -3.23 -10.47
C ALA A 51 11.54 -3.99 -11.50
N LEU A 52 10.22 -3.79 -11.49
CA LEU A 52 9.29 -4.34 -12.49
C LEU A 52 9.20 -3.49 -13.77
N GLY A 53 10.01 -2.42 -13.90
CA GLY A 53 10.02 -1.56 -15.09
C GLY A 53 8.82 -0.62 -15.21
N LEU A 54 8.10 -0.38 -14.11
CA LEU A 54 6.92 0.49 -14.08
C LEU A 54 7.23 1.80 -13.34
N SER A 55 6.59 2.89 -13.78
CA SER A 55 6.86 4.24 -13.24
C SER A 55 5.79 4.74 -12.27
N TYR A 56 4.61 4.12 -12.25
CA TYR A 56 3.45 4.61 -11.54
C TYR A 56 3.01 3.62 -10.46
N LEU A 57 2.96 4.11 -9.21
CA LEU A 57 2.50 3.39 -8.03
C LEU A 57 1.36 4.19 -7.39
N TRP A 58 0.24 3.53 -7.12
CA TRP A 58 -0.89 4.07 -6.39
C TRP A 58 -0.89 3.54 -4.96
N ILE A 59 -0.98 4.46 -3.99
CA ILE A 59 -1.07 4.18 -2.56
C ILE A 59 -2.22 5.03 -2.03
N ASP A 60 -3.25 4.41 -1.46
CA ASP A 60 -4.48 5.07 -0.98
C ASP A 60 -4.18 6.27 -0.06
N SER A 61 -3.24 6.15 0.86
CA SER A 61 -2.87 7.22 1.78
C SER A 61 -2.27 8.46 1.09
N LEU A 62 -1.63 8.28 -0.07
CA LEU A 62 -0.99 9.37 -0.83
C LEU A 62 -1.86 9.89 -1.98
N CYS A 63 -2.63 9.00 -2.61
CA CYS A 63 -3.41 9.32 -3.81
C CYS A 63 -4.83 9.80 -3.50
N ILE A 64 -5.27 9.73 -2.24
CA ILE A 64 -6.57 10.23 -1.77
C ILE A 64 -6.31 11.28 -0.68
N VAL A 65 -7.03 12.41 -0.74
CA VAL A 65 -7.04 13.40 0.33
C VAL A 65 -7.77 12.82 1.54
N GLN A 66 -7.03 12.62 2.64
CA GLN A 66 -7.51 11.96 3.85
C GLN A 66 -8.13 12.93 4.86
N SER A 67 -7.83 14.22 4.75
CA SER A 67 -8.35 15.25 5.65
C SER A 67 -8.30 16.65 5.04
N GLY A 68 -9.14 17.56 5.57
CA GLY A 68 -9.14 18.98 5.20
C GLY A 68 -10.06 19.36 4.03
N ASP A 69 -10.80 18.39 3.46
CA ASP A 69 -11.70 18.57 2.30
C ASP A 69 -13.14 18.12 2.59
N ASN A 70 -13.50 17.94 3.87
CA ASN A 70 -14.77 17.36 4.32
C ASN A 70 -15.05 15.94 3.77
N GLY A 71 -13.99 15.20 3.43
CA GLY A 71 -14.06 13.82 2.93
C GLY A 71 -14.65 13.72 1.51
N ALA A 72 -14.61 14.81 0.74
CA ALA A 72 -15.12 14.82 -0.64
C ALA A 72 -14.34 13.87 -1.55
N ASP A 73 -13.01 13.89 -1.44
CA ASP A 73 -12.11 13.06 -2.22
C ASP A 73 -12.25 11.59 -1.83
N TRP A 74 -12.23 11.30 -0.53
CA TRP A 74 -12.46 9.95 -0.03
C TRP A 74 -13.78 9.34 -0.52
N LYS A 75 -14.88 10.12 -0.52
CA LYS A 75 -16.19 9.66 -1.03
C LYS A 75 -16.14 9.33 -2.52
N ARG A 76 -15.38 10.09 -3.31
CA ARG A 76 -15.22 9.87 -4.75
C ARG A 76 -14.37 8.63 -5.02
N GLU A 77 -13.23 8.52 -4.37
CA GLU A 77 -12.22 7.49 -4.61
C GLU A 77 -12.63 6.13 -4.02
N SER A 78 -13.30 6.10 -2.86
CA SER A 78 -13.79 4.86 -2.23
C SER A 78 -14.75 4.07 -3.12
N VAL A 79 -15.60 4.75 -3.90
CA VAL A 79 -16.50 4.11 -4.88
C VAL A 79 -15.72 3.55 -6.07
N GLN A 80 -14.60 4.17 -6.43
CA GLN A 80 -13.75 3.79 -7.56
C GLN A 80 -12.69 2.75 -7.21
N MET A 81 -12.52 2.37 -5.93
CA MET A 81 -11.53 1.38 -5.51
C MET A 81 -11.60 0.10 -6.35
N LYS A 82 -12.81 -0.35 -6.69
CA LYS A 82 -12.99 -1.51 -7.56
C LYS A 82 -12.27 -1.36 -8.91
N ASP A 83 -12.44 -0.20 -9.53
CA ASP A 83 -11.90 0.10 -10.86
C ASP A 83 -10.39 0.34 -10.79
N ILE A 84 -9.91 0.97 -9.72
CA ILE A 84 -8.48 1.18 -9.45
C ILE A 84 -7.74 -0.16 -9.35
N TYR A 85 -8.23 -1.08 -8.51
CA TYR A 85 -7.57 -2.37 -8.30
C TYR A 85 -7.71 -3.32 -9.50
N SER A 86 -8.82 -3.27 -10.25
CA SER A 86 -9.06 -4.14 -11.42
C SER A 86 -8.34 -3.71 -12.69
N GLN A 87 -7.96 -2.44 -12.78
CA GLN A 87 -7.21 -1.89 -13.91
C GLN A 87 -5.70 -1.76 -13.63
N ALA A 88 -5.27 -1.99 -12.39
CA ALA A 88 -3.85 -2.09 -12.05
C ALA A 88 -3.19 -3.24 -12.83
N TYR A 89 -1.95 -3.04 -13.25
CA TYR A 89 -1.14 -4.10 -13.86
C TYR A 89 -0.93 -5.25 -12.87
N MET A 90 -0.72 -4.89 -11.59
CA MET A 90 -0.52 -5.78 -10.48
C MET A 90 -0.76 -5.02 -9.16
N THR A 91 -1.21 -5.74 -8.13
CA THR A 91 -1.18 -5.28 -6.74
C THR A 91 0.02 -5.88 -6.00
N ILE A 92 0.78 -5.04 -5.31
CA ILE A 92 1.74 -5.46 -4.30
C ILE A 92 0.97 -5.60 -2.98
N ALA A 93 0.90 -6.81 -2.45
CA ALA A 93 0.34 -7.07 -1.13
C ALA A 93 1.48 -7.20 -0.10
N ALA A 94 1.65 -6.18 0.73
CA ALA A 94 2.69 -6.10 1.77
C ALA A 94 2.29 -6.90 3.02
N THR A 95 2.02 -8.20 2.87
CA THR A 95 1.50 -9.05 3.96
C THR A 95 2.47 -9.26 5.13
N ALA A 96 3.77 -9.11 4.90
CA ALA A 96 4.81 -9.17 5.93
C ALA A 96 4.92 -7.88 6.77
N ALA A 97 4.40 -6.75 6.27
CA ALA A 97 4.46 -5.48 6.96
C ALA A 97 3.27 -5.37 7.93
N ALA A 98 3.56 -5.23 9.23
CA ALA A 98 2.53 -5.01 10.23
C ALA A 98 1.92 -3.59 10.13
N ASP A 99 2.72 -2.63 9.67
CA ASP A 99 2.37 -1.23 9.52
C ASP A 99 3.15 -0.54 8.38
N SER A 100 2.94 0.76 8.18
CA SER A 100 3.65 1.54 7.16
C SER A 100 5.16 1.67 7.44
N LEU A 101 5.61 1.53 8.69
CA LEU A 101 7.00 1.75 9.11
C LEU A 101 7.88 0.50 8.96
N SER A 102 7.28 -0.68 8.99
CA SER A 102 7.99 -1.96 9.06
C SER A 102 8.78 -2.29 7.80
N GLY A 103 8.26 -1.97 6.60
CA GLY A 103 8.79 -2.51 5.36
C GLY A 103 8.42 -3.97 5.14
N PHE A 104 8.76 -4.50 3.97
CA PHE A 104 8.50 -5.90 3.60
C PHE A 104 9.60 -6.57 2.77
N LEU A 105 10.67 -5.84 2.42
CA LEU A 105 11.83 -6.39 1.70
C LEU A 105 12.95 -6.89 2.61
N ASP A 106 13.18 -6.24 3.76
CA ASP A 106 14.15 -6.71 4.76
C ASP A 106 13.55 -7.88 5.55
N ARG A 107 13.79 -9.10 5.09
CA ARG A 107 13.29 -10.32 5.72
C ARG A 107 14.38 -10.94 6.59
N HIS A 108 14.12 -11.09 7.88
CA HIS A 108 14.83 -12.06 8.69
C HIS A 108 14.25 -13.45 8.40
N TYR A 109 14.97 -14.26 7.62
CA TYR A 109 14.58 -15.63 7.31
C TYR A 109 14.47 -16.44 8.61
N GLN A 110 13.24 -16.80 9.00
CA GLN A 110 12.96 -17.70 10.12
C GLN A 110 12.30 -18.96 9.55
N PRO A 111 12.95 -20.14 9.61
CA PRO A 111 12.51 -21.33 8.89
C PRO A 111 11.37 -22.11 9.56
N GLU A 112 10.52 -21.48 10.38
CA GLU A 112 9.49 -22.19 11.14
C GLU A 112 8.08 -21.67 10.84
N TYR A 113 7.34 -22.50 10.09
CA TYR A 113 5.91 -22.48 9.77
C TYR A 113 5.37 -21.49 8.72
N ILE A 114 4.66 -22.06 7.74
CA ILE A 114 3.96 -21.36 6.66
C ILE A 114 2.53 -21.07 7.12
N PHE A 115 2.22 -19.82 7.46
CA PHE A 115 0.83 -19.39 7.60
C PHE A 115 0.30 -18.95 6.23
N VAL A 116 -0.42 -19.86 5.59
CA VAL A 116 -1.17 -19.60 4.35
C VAL A 116 -2.27 -18.58 4.65
N ARG A 117 -2.23 -17.43 3.96
CA ARG A 117 -3.28 -16.39 3.80
C ARG A 117 -4.03 -15.91 5.07
N ASP A 118 -4.64 -16.75 5.89
CA ASP A 118 -5.73 -16.33 6.79
C ASP A 118 -5.33 -15.53 8.05
N LYS A 119 -4.05 -15.52 8.44
CA LYS A 119 -3.60 -14.84 9.69
C LYS A 119 -2.79 -13.55 9.50
N ALA A 120 -2.46 -13.15 8.28
CA ALA A 120 -1.68 -11.92 8.09
C ALA A 120 -2.50 -10.68 8.49
N PRO A 121 -1.90 -9.66 9.13
CA PRO A 121 -2.61 -8.44 9.52
C PRO A 121 -3.38 -7.78 8.36
N LEU A 122 -2.82 -7.87 7.15
CA LEU A 122 -3.47 -7.38 5.94
C LEU A 122 -4.86 -7.99 5.74
N ASN A 123 -4.99 -9.31 5.91
CA ASN A 123 -6.22 -10.04 5.59
C ASN A 123 -7.35 -9.85 6.61
N GLN A 124 -7.12 -9.11 7.69
CA GLN A 124 -8.15 -8.70 8.65
C GLN A 124 -8.83 -7.38 8.25
N ARG A 125 -8.38 -6.72 7.17
CA ARG A 125 -8.92 -5.42 6.72
C ARG A 125 -10.14 -5.61 5.81
N GLY A 126 -11.18 -4.82 6.03
CA GLY A 126 -12.44 -4.89 5.26
C GLY A 126 -12.28 -4.64 3.76
N TRP A 127 -11.29 -3.85 3.34
CA TRP A 127 -11.05 -3.58 1.92
C TRP A 127 -10.26 -4.68 1.20
N VAL A 128 -9.55 -5.54 1.93
CA VAL A 128 -8.60 -6.49 1.33
C VAL A 128 -9.26 -7.52 0.42
N THR A 129 -10.54 -7.84 0.64
CA THR A 129 -11.31 -8.64 -0.31
C THR A 129 -11.38 -7.97 -1.70
N GLN A 130 -11.65 -6.67 -1.77
CA GLN A 130 -11.68 -5.95 -3.06
C GLN A 130 -10.28 -5.90 -3.68
N GLU A 131 -9.28 -5.59 -2.86
CA GLU A 131 -7.88 -5.48 -3.29
C GLU A 131 -7.35 -6.81 -3.88
N MET A 132 -7.79 -7.96 -3.33
CA MET A 132 -7.36 -9.28 -3.80
C MET A 132 -8.22 -9.86 -4.91
N VAL A 133 -9.55 -9.71 -4.85
CA VAL A 133 -10.47 -10.33 -5.82
C VAL A 133 -10.43 -9.61 -7.16
N LEU A 134 -10.22 -8.30 -7.14
CA LEU A 134 -10.35 -7.48 -8.35
C LEU A 134 -9.03 -7.35 -9.10
N SER A 135 -7.90 -7.45 -8.42
CA SER A 135 -6.60 -7.38 -9.06
C SER A 135 -6.33 -8.61 -9.91
N ARG A 136 -6.09 -8.38 -11.21
CA ARG A 136 -5.78 -9.43 -12.19
C ARG A 136 -4.50 -10.20 -11.86
N ARG A 137 -3.59 -9.57 -11.13
CA ARG A 137 -2.30 -10.13 -10.70
C ARG A 137 -1.97 -9.56 -9.32
N THR A 138 -1.57 -10.42 -8.39
CA THR A 138 -1.14 -9.98 -7.07
C THR A 138 0.17 -10.66 -6.71
N VAL A 139 1.16 -9.87 -6.30
CA VAL A 139 2.40 -10.38 -5.70
C VAL A 139 2.33 -10.18 -4.19
N TYR A 140 2.52 -11.28 -3.46
CA TYR A 140 2.47 -11.29 -2.01
C TYR A 140 3.88 -11.33 -1.45
N PHE A 141 4.19 -10.36 -0.59
CA PHE A 141 5.42 -10.34 0.18
C PHE A 141 5.11 -10.78 1.60
N SER A 142 5.11 -12.10 1.84
CA SER A 142 4.91 -12.68 3.18
C SER A 142 6.24 -12.83 3.93
N PRO A 143 6.23 -13.04 5.26
CA PRO A 143 7.47 -13.15 6.04
C PRO A 143 8.44 -14.21 5.51
N ASN A 144 7.91 -15.35 5.05
CA ASN A 144 8.72 -16.53 4.74
C ASN A 144 8.88 -16.77 3.23
N GLN A 145 8.00 -16.21 2.39
CA GLN A 145 8.03 -16.43 0.95
C GLN A 145 7.47 -15.26 0.15
N MET A 146 7.91 -15.14 -1.10
CA MET A 146 7.24 -14.34 -2.12
C MET A 146 6.49 -15.29 -3.05
N TYR A 147 5.21 -15.03 -3.29
CA TYR A 147 4.41 -15.81 -4.25
C TYR A 147 3.48 -14.88 -5.03
N TRP A 148 3.00 -15.34 -6.18
CA TRP A 148 2.13 -14.56 -7.06
C TRP A 148 0.87 -15.33 -7.43
N THR A 149 -0.21 -14.61 -7.74
CA THR A 149 -1.46 -15.19 -8.27
C THR A 149 -1.94 -14.38 -9.47
N CYS A 150 -2.57 -15.07 -10.42
CA CYS A 150 -3.30 -14.51 -11.57
C CYS A 150 -4.78 -14.87 -11.46
#